data_AF-A0A5A7P3S0-F1
#
_entry.id   AF-A0A5A7P3S0-F1
#
_cell.length_a   1.000
_cell.length_b   1.000
_cell.length_c   1.000
_cell.angle_alpha   90.00
_cell.angle_beta   90.00
_cell.angle_gamma   90.00
#
_symmetry.space_group_name_H-M   'P 1'
#
loop_
_entity.id
_entity.type
_entity.pdbx_description
1 polymer ?
#
loop_
_entity_poly.entity_id
_entity_poly.type
_entity_poly.pdbx_seq_one_letter_code
_entity_poly.pdbx_strand_id
1 'polypeptide(L)'
;MAALKTPPLFFTLSLLCLLSLTFFYLHPSTTTTTAISPSNPQTALDTSGNSIKVHISPLPRSLNYGLLEKYWALTSDNRIGSEVDNEIRKTLLPQTSGESLPYPENPIIKQYSAEYWILGDLLAPQETKRDSFAKRVSDPEEADVVFVPFFATLSAELQLVINKSVFRKKVEENEDYVRQRMVVDLVKKTEAWKRSGGRDHVFVLTDPVAMWHVKDEIAPAILLVVDFGGWYRLDSKASNDSSSNSMIHHTQVSLLKDVIVPYTHLLPRMDISKNRKRDTLLYFKGAKHRHRGGLVREKLWDLLINEPGVIIEEGFPNATGKEQSIKGMRTSEFCLHPAGDTPTSCRLFDAIQSLCIPVIVSDNIELPFEGMLDYSEFSVFVAVSDALRPNWLVGHLKSYSDEQKDRFRENMARVQPVFQYDNGYTGGVGPTSPDGVVNHIWKKVHQKLPVIEEAITRERRKPMGVSVPARCYCI
;
A
#
# COMPACT_ATOMS: atom_id res chain seq x y z
N MET A 1 -58.57 57.82 26.00
CA MET A 1 -57.31 57.57 26.74
C MET A 1 -57.03 56.08 26.58
N ALA A 2 -55.94 55.56 26.02
CA ALA A 2 -54.63 56.09 25.70
C ALA A 2 -54.18 55.62 24.29
N ALA A 3 -53.49 56.48 23.55
CA ALA A 3 -52.84 56.14 22.29
C ALA A 3 -51.47 55.50 22.58
N LEU A 4 -51.24 54.28 22.09
CA LEU A 4 -49.95 53.60 22.17
C LEU A 4 -49.09 54.06 20.99
N LYS A 5 -48.05 54.87 21.27
CA LYS A 5 -47.03 55.26 20.28
C LYS A 5 -46.06 54.10 20.09
N THR A 6 -45.99 53.55 18.89
CA THR A 6 -44.91 52.65 18.46
C THR A 6 -43.69 53.48 18.03
N PRO A 7 -42.45 53.09 18.40
CA PRO A 7 -41.25 53.85 18.07
C PRO A 7 -40.80 53.61 16.61
N PRO A 8 -40.11 54.58 15.99
CA PRO A 8 -39.79 54.60 14.55
C PRO A 8 -38.67 53.62 14.14
N LEU A 9 -38.14 52.81 15.07
CA LEU A 9 -37.02 51.89 14.79
C LEU A 9 -37.43 50.64 13.99
N PHE A 10 -38.71 50.28 13.98
CA PHE A 10 -39.17 49.07 13.28
C PHE A 10 -39.28 49.27 11.75
N PHE A 11 -39.53 50.50 11.28
CA PHE A 11 -39.62 50.78 9.84
C PHE A 11 -38.24 50.91 9.17
N THR A 12 -37.20 51.30 9.91
CA THR A 12 -35.85 51.45 9.35
C THR A 12 -35.17 50.11 9.10
N LEU A 13 -35.46 49.08 9.90
CA LEU A 13 -34.86 47.74 9.73
C LEU A 13 -35.50 46.97 8.55
N SER A 14 -36.81 47.14 8.33
CA SER A 14 -37.52 46.49 7.22
C SER A 14 -37.11 47.05 5.85
N LEU A 15 -36.80 48.34 5.76
CA LEU A 15 -36.39 48.98 4.50
C LEU A 15 -34.97 48.57 4.07
N LEU A 16 -34.06 48.33 5.03
CA LEU A 16 -32.69 47.87 4.77
C LEU A 16 -32.64 46.43 4.26
N CYS A 17 -33.52 45.53 4.73
CA CYS A 17 -33.61 44.16 4.22
C CYS A 17 -34.21 44.07 2.80
N LEU A 18 -35.13 44.97 2.44
CA LEU A 18 -35.71 45.02 1.09
C LEU A 18 -34.73 45.56 0.04
N LEU A 19 -33.88 46.53 0.41
CA LEU A 19 -32.84 47.09 -0.47
C LEU A 19 -31.69 46.10 -0.75
N SER A 20 -31.35 45.19 0.17
CA SER A 20 -30.35 44.16 -0.07
C SER A 20 -30.85 43.04 -1.00
N LEU A 21 -32.16 42.78 -1.02
CA LEU A 21 -32.77 41.78 -1.92
C LEU A 21 -32.88 42.29 -3.37
N THR A 22 -33.02 43.60 -3.59
CA THR A 22 -33.07 44.16 -4.96
C THR A 22 -31.70 44.17 -5.67
N PHE A 23 -30.58 44.15 -4.93
CA PHE A 23 -29.24 44.09 -5.53
C PHE A 23 -28.87 42.70 -6.07
N PHE A 24 -29.54 41.63 -5.62
CA PHE A 24 -29.32 40.27 -6.13
C PHE A 24 -30.13 39.93 -7.39
N TYR A 25 -31.16 40.72 -7.75
CA TYR A 25 -32.06 40.43 -8.87
C TYR A 25 -31.87 41.32 -10.11
N LEU A 26 -30.95 42.30 -10.11
CA LEU A 26 -30.81 43.29 -11.19
C LEU A 26 -29.43 43.29 -11.90
N HIS A 27 -28.63 42.23 -11.79
CA HIS A 27 -27.50 42.02 -12.69
C HIS A 27 -27.73 40.84 -13.63
N PRO A 28 -28.06 41.08 -14.92
CA PRO A 28 -28.08 40.03 -15.91
C PRO A 28 -26.65 39.72 -16.32
N SER A 29 -26.06 38.70 -15.69
CA SER A 29 -24.83 38.09 -16.21
C SER A 29 -25.21 37.25 -17.42
N THR A 30 -24.90 37.75 -18.61
CA THR A 30 -25.00 37.04 -19.88
C THR A 30 -24.22 35.73 -19.83
N THR A 31 -24.91 34.59 -19.70
CA THR A 31 -24.32 33.26 -19.92
C THR A 31 -24.35 32.95 -21.41
N THR A 32 -23.22 33.15 -22.08
CA THR A 32 -22.96 32.60 -23.41
C THR A 32 -22.69 31.10 -23.24
N THR A 33 -23.60 30.27 -23.75
CA THR A 33 -23.46 28.81 -23.77
C THR A 33 -22.45 28.40 -24.84
N THR A 34 -21.16 28.34 -24.50
CA THR A 34 -20.19 27.54 -25.26
C THR A 34 -20.11 26.16 -24.62
N ALA A 35 -20.52 25.14 -25.37
CA ALA A 35 -20.37 23.75 -24.99
C ALA A 35 -18.87 23.43 -24.80
N ILE A 36 -18.47 23.23 -23.54
CA ILE A 36 -17.14 22.77 -23.16
C ILE A 36 -17.26 21.26 -22.95
N SER A 37 -16.66 20.49 -23.86
CA SER A 37 -16.37 19.07 -23.67
C SER A 37 -15.61 18.85 -22.36
N PRO A 38 -15.80 17.72 -21.64
CA PRO A 38 -15.08 17.48 -20.39
C PRO A 38 -13.61 17.21 -20.69
N SER A 39 -12.78 18.25 -20.67
CA SER A 39 -11.34 18.13 -20.56
C SER A 39 -11.02 17.75 -19.12
N ASN A 40 -10.46 16.55 -18.93
CA ASN A 40 -9.78 16.12 -17.71
C ASN A 40 -8.97 17.29 -17.12
N PRO A 41 -9.06 17.57 -15.81
CA PRO A 41 -8.04 18.37 -15.14
C PRO A 41 -6.79 17.50 -15.00
N GLN A 42 -6.07 17.29 -16.10
CA GLN A 42 -4.63 17.12 -16.02
C GLN A 42 -4.10 18.49 -15.58
N THR A 43 -3.88 18.63 -14.27
CA THR A 43 -2.83 19.52 -13.80
C THR A 43 -1.56 19.14 -14.56
N ALA A 44 -1.25 19.92 -15.59
CA ALA A 44 0.00 19.85 -16.31
C ALA A 44 1.10 20.24 -15.31
N LEU A 45 1.65 19.23 -14.62
CA LEU A 45 2.97 19.33 -14.03
C LEU A 45 3.96 19.47 -15.19
N ASP A 46 4.69 20.58 -15.23
CA ASP A 46 5.78 20.86 -16.17
C ASP A 46 6.61 19.60 -16.48
N THR A 47 6.56 19.16 -17.73
CA THR A 47 7.12 17.87 -18.19
C THR A 47 8.61 17.92 -18.54
N SER A 48 9.38 18.88 -18.03
CA SER A 48 10.85 18.91 -18.24
C SER A 48 11.71 18.79 -16.97
N GLY A 49 11.13 18.35 -15.83
CA GLY A 49 11.85 18.14 -14.56
C GLY A 49 11.34 16.97 -13.70
N ASN A 50 10.57 16.05 -14.27
CA ASN A 50 9.74 15.05 -13.54
C ASN A 50 10.49 13.76 -13.16
N SER A 51 11.59 13.83 -12.42
CA SER A 51 12.24 12.63 -11.85
C SER A 51 12.67 12.86 -10.41
N ILE A 52 12.52 11.84 -9.56
CA ILE A 52 13.07 11.86 -8.21
C ILE A 52 14.54 11.41 -8.22
N LYS A 53 15.43 12.18 -7.61
CA LYS A 53 16.84 11.82 -7.43
C LYS A 53 16.99 10.96 -6.18
N VAL A 54 17.54 9.76 -6.35
CA VAL A 54 17.64 8.77 -5.27
C VAL A 54 19.09 8.39 -5.04
N HIS A 55 19.59 8.58 -3.82
CA HIS A 55 20.85 8.00 -3.39
C HIS A 55 20.61 6.63 -2.75
N ILE A 56 21.47 5.65 -3.01
CA ILE A 56 21.40 4.34 -2.35
C ILE A 56 22.35 4.36 -1.15
N SER A 57 21.82 4.18 0.06
CA SER A 57 22.63 4.07 1.26
C SER A 57 23.68 2.94 1.11
N PRO A 58 24.95 3.16 1.51
CA PRO A 58 26.05 2.21 1.28
C PRO A 58 25.99 1.03 2.26
N LEU A 59 25.02 0.14 2.07
CA LEU A 59 24.91 -1.11 2.82
C LEU A 59 25.62 -2.26 2.10
N PRO A 60 26.27 -3.19 2.84
CA PRO A 60 26.88 -4.36 2.24
C PRO A 60 25.85 -5.25 1.56
N ARG A 61 26.26 -5.92 0.48
CA ARG A 61 25.40 -6.83 -0.29
C ARG A 61 24.83 -7.98 0.55
N SER A 62 25.47 -8.35 1.66
CA SER A 62 24.98 -9.34 2.63
C SER A 62 23.65 -8.97 3.30
N LEU A 63 23.17 -7.73 3.13
CA LEU A 63 21.89 -7.22 3.62
C LEU A 63 20.82 -7.12 2.50
N ASN A 64 21.14 -7.42 1.24
CA ASN A 64 20.19 -7.42 0.13
C ASN A 64 20.34 -8.67 -0.76
N TYR A 65 20.91 -8.58 -1.96
CA TYR A 65 21.05 -9.71 -2.89
C TYR A 65 21.85 -10.88 -2.29
N GLY A 66 22.73 -10.64 -1.31
CA GLY A 66 23.42 -11.71 -0.57
C GLY A 66 22.48 -12.50 0.37
N LEU A 67 21.33 -11.96 0.75
CA LEU A 67 20.31 -12.74 1.49
C LEU A 67 19.60 -13.75 0.59
N LEU A 68 19.54 -13.51 -0.73
CA LEU A 68 19.02 -14.50 -1.68
C LEU A 68 19.92 -15.73 -1.74
N GLU A 69 21.25 -15.54 -1.68
CA GLU A 69 22.21 -16.65 -1.61
C GLU A 69 21.94 -17.52 -0.37
N LYS A 70 21.71 -16.88 0.79
CA LYS A 70 21.34 -17.61 2.02
C LYS A 70 20.01 -18.34 1.88
N TYR A 71 19.00 -17.71 1.27
CA TYR A 71 17.71 -18.34 1.06
C TYR A 71 17.82 -19.56 0.16
N TRP A 72 18.50 -19.43 -0.98
CA TRP A 72 18.66 -20.51 -1.96
C TRP A 72 19.59 -21.64 -1.46
N ALA A 73 20.49 -21.35 -0.51
CA ALA A 73 21.30 -22.35 0.18
C ALA A 73 20.55 -23.20 1.22
N LEU A 74 19.32 -22.83 1.62
CA LEU A 74 18.51 -23.67 2.50
C LEU A 74 18.18 -25.02 1.83
N THR A 75 18.12 -26.10 2.62
CA THR A 75 17.76 -27.43 2.13
C THR A 75 16.27 -27.53 1.79
N SER A 76 15.39 -26.95 2.62
CA SER A 76 13.96 -26.79 2.36
C SER A 76 13.34 -25.69 3.23
N ASP A 77 12.22 -25.12 2.80
CA ASP A 77 11.28 -24.39 3.67
C ASP A 77 10.04 -25.27 3.89
N ASN A 78 9.90 -25.83 5.09
CA ASN A 78 8.83 -26.79 5.40
C ASN A 78 7.49 -26.12 5.76
N ARG A 79 7.41 -24.78 5.80
CA ARG A 79 6.18 -24.07 6.20
C ARG A 79 5.12 -24.12 5.11
N ILE A 80 5.53 -23.93 3.87
CA ILE A 80 4.73 -24.11 2.66
C ILE A 80 5.64 -24.72 1.61
N GLY A 81 5.30 -25.91 1.10
CA GLY A 81 6.00 -26.51 -0.02
C GLY A 81 5.83 -25.66 -1.28
N SER A 82 6.86 -24.89 -1.65
CA SER A 82 6.99 -24.28 -2.97
C SER A 82 7.74 -25.26 -3.86
N GLU A 83 7.01 -26.07 -4.63
CA GLU A 83 7.61 -26.96 -5.65
C GLU A 83 8.49 -26.17 -6.62
N VAL A 84 8.06 -24.95 -6.97
CA VAL A 84 8.83 -24.04 -7.83
C VAL A 84 10.18 -23.69 -7.23
N ASP A 85 10.24 -23.31 -5.95
CA ASP A 85 11.52 -23.02 -5.29
C ASP A 85 12.40 -24.28 -5.20
N ASN A 86 11.80 -25.45 -4.97
CA ASN A 86 12.55 -26.71 -4.94
C ASN A 86 13.17 -27.04 -6.31
N GLU A 87 12.44 -26.81 -7.41
CA GLU A 87 12.99 -26.97 -8.76
C GLU A 87 14.08 -25.93 -9.06
N ILE A 88 13.87 -24.67 -8.68
CA ILE A 88 14.89 -23.61 -8.83
C ILE A 88 16.17 -24.00 -8.07
N ARG A 89 16.07 -24.47 -6.82
CA ARG A 89 17.25 -24.93 -6.04
C ARG A 89 18.04 -26.01 -6.77
N LYS A 90 17.37 -27.01 -7.37
CA LYS A 90 18.04 -28.09 -8.14
C LYS A 90 18.82 -27.53 -9.32
N THR A 91 18.29 -26.51 -10.00
CA THR A 91 18.94 -25.89 -11.17
C THR A 91 20.08 -24.94 -10.81
N LEU A 92 20.02 -24.28 -9.65
CA LEU A 92 21.05 -23.33 -9.20
C LEU A 92 22.34 -24.01 -8.68
N LEU A 93 22.25 -25.28 -8.25
CA LEU A 93 23.29 -25.97 -7.48
C LEU A 93 24.53 -26.50 -8.27
N PRO A 94 24.85 -26.03 -9.48
CA PRO A 94 26.26 -26.03 -9.92
C PRO A 94 26.83 -24.65 -10.31
N GLN A 95 26.11 -23.53 -10.20
CA GLN A 95 26.51 -22.27 -10.85
C GLN A 95 26.28 -21.03 -9.95
N THR A 96 27.06 -20.84 -8.88
CA THR A 96 26.87 -19.63 -8.06
C THR A 96 28.17 -19.03 -7.56
N SER A 97 28.82 -18.29 -8.45
CA SER A 97 29.55 -17.08 -8.04
C SER A 97 29.31 -15.98 -9.07
N GLY A 98 28.42 -15.03 -8.76
CA GLY A 98 28.24 -13.80 -9.52
C GLY A 98 26.95 -13.65 -10.33
N GLU A 99 26.11 -14.67 -10.45
CA GLU A 99 24.82 -14.56 -11.17
C GLU A 99 23.70 -13.95 -10.32
N SER A 100 22.82 -13.17 -10.97
CA SER A 100 21.69 -12.50 -10.34
C SER A 100 20.59 -13.50 -9.98
N LEU A 101 20.36 -13.72 -8.68
CA LEU A 101 19.39 -14.70 -8.19
C LEU A 101 17.94 -14.18 -8.28
N PRO A 102 16.97 -15.03 -8.62
CA PRO A 102 15.55 -14.67 -8.58
C PRO A 102 15.09 -14.47 -7.14
N TYR A 103 14.06 -13.63 -6.97
CA TYR A 103 13.34 -13.57 -5.70
C TYR A 103 12.54 -14.87 -5.47
N PRO A 104 12.36 -15.35 -4.23
CA PRO A 104 11.63 -16.58 -3.96
C PRO A 104 10.19 -16.58 -4.50
N GLU A 105 9.74 -17.73 -5.01
CA GLU A 105 8.36 -17.95 -5.48
C GLU A 105 7.43 -18.42 -4.35
N ASN A 106 7.97 -18.76 -3.17
CA ASN A 106 7.18 -19.05 -1.98
C ASN A 106 6.17 -17.90 -1.70
N PRO A 107 4.86 -18.17 -1.68
CA PRO A 107 3.83 -17.13 -1.57
C PRO A 107 3.87 -16.36 -0.25
N ILE A 108 4.43 -16.91 0.83
CA ILE A 108 4.63 -16.15 2.08
C ILE A 108 5.59 -14.98 1.84
N ILE A 109 6.62 -15.18 1.02
CA ILE A 109 7.72 -14.23 0.83
C ILE A 109 7.45 -13.36 -0.41
N LYS A 110 7.05 -13.99 -1.53
CA LYS A 110 6.87 -13.34 -2.83
C LYS A 110 5.96 -12.11 -2.78
N GLN A 111 4.87 -12.18 -2.01
CA GLN A 111 3.89 -11.11 -1.91
C GLN A 111 4.47 -9.80 -1.31
N TYR A 112 5.63 -9.87 -0.68
CA TYR A 112 6.32 -8.76 -0.01
C TYR A 112 7.65 -8.37 -0.68
N SER A 113 7.76 -8.55 -2.00
CA SER A 113 9.01 -8.42 -2.78
C SER A 113 9.42 -7.00 -3.20
N ALA A 114 8.73 -5.94 -2.75
CA ALA A 114 8.96 -4.58 -3.24
C ALA A 114 10.42 -4.11 -3.17
N GLU A 115 11.12 -4.45 -2.09
CA GLU A 115 12.55 -4.15 -1.86
C GLU A 115 13.47 -4.64 -2.99
N TYR A 116 13.20 -5.82 -3.54
CA TYR A 116 13.96 -6.44 -4.60
C TYR A 116 13.82 -5.69 -5.92
N TRP A 117 12.58 -5.33 -6.28
CA TRP A 117 12.28 -4.65 -7.54
C TRP A 117 12.71 -3.17 -7.52
N ILE A 118 12.54 -2.50 -6.38
CA ILE A 118 12.99 -1.11 -6.22
C ILE A 118 14.51 -1.03 -6.34
N LEU A 119 15.24 -1.89 -5.62
CA LEU A 119 16.71 -1.92 -5.73
C LEU A 119 17.16 -2.30 -7.13
N GLY A 120 16.49 -3.26 -7.75
CA GLY A 120 16.77 -3.71 -9.11
C GLY A 120 16.67 -2.59 -10.15
N ASP A 121 15.63 -1.76 -10.08
CA ASP A 121 15.50 -0.56 -10.92
C ASP A 121 16.59 0.48 -10.63
N LEU A 122 16.92 0.73 -9.35
CA LEU A 122 17.97 1.69 -9.00
C LEU A 122 19.38 1.24 -9.41
N LEU A 123 19.64 -0.07 -9.49
CA LEU A 123 20.91 -0.64 -9.94
C LEU A 123 21.00 -0.80 -11.46
N ALA A 124 19.89 -0.68 -12.20
CA ALA A 124 19.89 -0.78 -13.65
C ALA A 124 20.82 0.28 -14.30
N PRO A 125 21.50 -0.05 -15.40
CA PRO A 125 22.33 0.92 -16.13
C PRO A 125 21.54 2.17 -16.53
N GLN A 126 22.07 3.36 -16.28
CA GLN A 126 21.32 4.62 -16.48
C GLN A 126 20.87 4.80 -17.94
N GLU A 127 21.63 4.25 -18.89
CA GLU A 127 21.34 4.31 -20.33
C GLU A 127 20.04 3.57 -20.69
N THR A 128 19.65 2.58 -19.89
CA THR A 128 18.44 1.77 -20.10
C THR A 128 17.24 2.29 -19.30
N LYS A 129 17.44 3.22 -18.37
CA LYS A 129 16.42 3.79 -17.46
C LYS A 129 15.61 4.96 -18.03
N ARG A 130 15.42 5.05 -19.35
CA ARG A 130 14.77 6.21 -20.00
C ARG A 130 13.38 6.53 -19.44
N ASP A 131 12.64 5.51 -19.05
CA ASP A 131 11.27 5.65 -18.56
C ASP A 131 11.13 5.45 -17.04
N SER A 132 12.25 5.29 -16.32
CA SER A 132 12.22 5.21 -14.86
C SER A 132 12.05 6.62 -14.28
N PHE A 133 11.08 6.76 -13.38
CA PHE A 133 10.84 8.01 -12.68
C PHE A 133 11.95 8.32 -11.65
N ALA A 134 12.71 7.30 -11.22
CA ALA A 134 13.80 7.44 -10.26
C ALA A 134 15.17 7.50 -10.94
N LYS A 135 15.87 8.62 -10.77
CA LYS A 135 17.25 8.81 -11.21
C LYS A 135 18.21 8.55 -10.05
N ARG A 136 19.01 7.49 -10.14
CA ARG A 136 20.04 7.25 -9.13
C ARG A 136 21.13 8.32 -9.20
N VAL A 137 21.49 8.89 -8.05
CA VAL A 137 22.62 9.84 -7.89
C VAL A 137 23.69 9.25 -6.96
N SER A 138 24.94 9.62 -7.22
CA SER A 138 26.08 9.13 -6.43
C SER A 138 26.29 9.93 -5.15
N ASP A 139 26.05 11.24 -5.20
CA ASP A 139 26.20 12.14 -4.05
C ASP A 139 24.87 12.22 -3.26
N PRO A 140 24.85 11.91 -1.95
CA PRO A 140 23.66 12.08 -1.12
C PRO A 140 23.19 13.53 -0.97
N GLU A 141 24.02 14.55 -1.24
CA GLU A 141 23.61 15.96 -1.22
C GLU A 141 22.80 16.36 -2.46
N GLU A 142 22.95 15.63 -3.57
CA GLU A 142 22.14 15.82 -4.77
C GLU A 142 20.79 15.09 -4.70
N ALA A 143 20.61 14.20 -3.74
CA ALA A 143 19.45 13.32 -3.65
C ALA A 143 18.25 14.01 -2.99
N ASP A 144 17.06 13.75 -3.54
CA ASP A 144 15.80 14.15 -2.90
C ASP A 144 15.44 13.17 -1.78
N VAL A 145 15.82 11.89 -1.94
CA VAL A 145 15.66 10.83 -0.92
C VAL A 145 16.84 9.86 -0.91
N VAL A 146 17.01 9.20 0.24
CA VAL A 146 18.00 8.12 0.44
C VAL A 146 17.29 6.78 0.57
N PHE A 147 17.42 5.91 -0.43
CA PHE A 147 16.90 4.55 -0.36
C PHE A 147 17.79 3.67 0.53
N VAL A 148 17.18 2.90 1.46
CA VAL A 148 17.89 1.96 2.32
C VAL A 148 17.71 0.53 1.77
N PRO A 149 18.74 -0.05 1.11
CA PRO A 149 18.60 -1.31 0.39
C PRO A 149 18.77 -2.53 1.31
N PHE A 150 17.80 -2.75 2.19
CA PHE A 150 17.72 -3.93 3.07
C PHE A 150 16.54 -4.82 2.64
N PHE A 151 16.79 -6.11 2.41
CA PHE A 151 15.72 -7.07 2.12
C PHE A 151 15.11 -7.57 3.44
N ALA A 152 14.30 -6.72 4.06
CA ALA A 152 13.79 -6.88 5.41
C ALA A 152 12.83 -8.06 5.54
N THR A 153 11.97 -8.28 4.53
CA THR A 153 11.11 -9.46 4.45
C THR A 153 11.95 -10.72 4.48
N LEU A 154 12.94 -10.81 3.58
CA LEU A 154 13.77 -12.00 3.46
C LEU A 154 14.58 -12.27 4.74
N SER A 155 15.11 -11.22 5.37
CA SER A 155 15.81 -11.32 6.65
C SER A 155 14.95 -11.94 7.76
N ALA A 156 13.71 -11.46 7.90
CA ALA A 156 12.78 -11.94 8.91
C ALA A 156 12.33 -13.37 8.63
N GLU A 157 11.99 -13.67 7.37
CA GLU A 157 11.51 -14.98 6.94
C GLU A 157 12.59 -16.06 7.09
N LEU A 158 13.86 -15.76 6.77
CA LEU A 158 14.99 -16.64 7.06
C LEU A 158 15.08 -17.00 8.54
N GLN A 159 14.95 -16.03 9.44
CA GLN A 159 14.97 -16.29 10.88
C GLN A 159 13.78 -17.14 11.34
N LEU A 160 12.60 -16.91 10.77
CA LEU A 160 11.39 -17.68 11.09
C LEU A 160 11.49 -19.14 10.62
N VAL A 161 12.22 -19.41 9.53
CA VAL A 161 12.54 -20.77 9.07
C VAL A 161 13.58 -21.41 9.99
N ILE A 162 14.68 -20.73 10.26
CA ILE A 162 15.85 -21.28 10.98
C ILE A 162 15.54 -21.49 12.46
N ASN A 163 15.05 -20.45 13.14
CA ASN A 163 14.76 -20.51 14.57
C ASN A 163 13.72 -19.45 14.97
N LYS A 164 12.44 -19.81 14.83
CA LYS A 164 11.30 -18.98 15.25
C LYS A 164 11.29 -18.65 16.74
N SER A 165 11.88 -19.49 17.60
CA SER A 165 11.78 -19.34 19.07
C SER A 165 12.48 -18.08 19.60
N VAL A 166 13.49 -17.59 18.88
CA VAL A 166 14.26 -16.40 19.23
C VAL A 166 13.82 -15.15 18.47
N PHE A 167 12.93 -15.27 17.47
CA PHE A 167 12.52 -14.17 16.59
C PHE A 167 12.03 -12.91 17.32
N ARG A 168 11.41 -13.06 18.50
CA ARG A 168 10.92 -11.91 19.29
C ARG A 168 11.95 -11.35 20.28
N LYS A 169 13.13 -11.96 20.38
CA LYS A 169 14.18 -11.62 21.36
C LYS A 169 15.26 -10.75 20.70
N LYS A 170 15.79 -9.77 21.45
CA LYS A 170 16.93 -8.93 21.05
C LYS A 170 18.24 -9.58 21.51
N VAL A 171 18.59 -10.71 20.89
CA VAL A 171 19.75 -11.55 21.26
C VAL A 171 20.58 -11.90 20.02
N GLU A 172 21.83 -12.31 20.20
CA GLU A 172 22.77 -12.57 19.09
C GLU A 172 22.33 -13.75 18.21
N GLU A 173 21.62 -14.74 18.77
CA GLU A 173 21.10 -15.90 18.05
C GLU A 173 19.93 -15.54 17.11
N ASN A 174 19.34 -14.35 17.27
CA ASN A 174 18.38 -13.81 16.33
C ASN A 174 19.12 -13.04 15.24
N GLU A 175 19.50 -13.72 14.17
CA GLU A 175 20.27 -13.09 13.10
C GLU A 175 19.49 -11.98 12.38
N ASP A 176 18.15 -12.05 12.33
CA ASP A 176 17.33 -10.96 11.79
C ASP A 176 17.49 -9.69 12.62
N TYR A 177 17.43 -9.80 13.96
CA TYR A 177 17.70 -8.67 14.85
C TYR A 177 19.11 -8.10 14.63
N VAL A 178 20.13 -8.97 14.52
CA VAL A 178 21.52 -8.55 14.27
C VAL A 178 21.63 -7.79 12.94
N ARG A 179 20.99 -8.27 11.87
CA ARG A 179 20.96 -7.57 10.57
C ARG A 179 20.23 -6.24 10.65
N GLN A 180 19.06 -6.17 11.28
CA GLN A 180 18.32 -4.92 11.48
C GLN A 180 19.17 -3.90 12.26
N ARG A 181 19.93 -4.35 13.26
CA ARG A 181 20.84 -3.48 14.02
C ARG A 181 22.00 -2.98 13.18
N MET A 182 22.63 -3.86 12.41
CA MET A 182 23.68 -3.49 11.47
C MET A 182 23.19 -2.43 10.47
N VAL A 183 21.99 -2.60 9.89
CA VAL A 183 21.38 -1.61 8.98
C VAL A 183 21.27 -0.26 9.66
N VAL A 184 20.62 -0.20 10.83
CA VAL A 184 20.36 1.06 11.54
C VAL A 184 21.67 1.74 11.95
N ASP A 185 22.65 0.99 12.47
CA ASP A 185 23.92 1.55 12.91
C ASP A 185 24.77 2.07 11.74
N LEU A 186 24.72 1.42 10.58
CA LEU A 186 25.41 1.88 9.38
C LEU A 186 24.75 3.14 8.81
N VAL A 187 23.43 3.13 8.65
CA VAL A 187 22.68 4.27 8.10
C VAL A 187 22.82 5.50 9.01
N LYS A 188 22.66 5.35 10.33
CA LYS A 188 22.75 6.45 11.30
C LYS A 188 24.12 7.13 11.35
N LYS A 189 25.19 6.43 10.94
CA LYS A 189 26.55 7.00 10.88
C LYS A 189 26.77 7.90 9.67
N THR A 190 25.94 7.81 8.63
CA THR A 190 26.07 8.61 7.40
C THR A 190 25.77 10.08 7.64
N GLU A 191 26.41 10.96 6.87
CA GLU A 191 26.10 12.41 6.90
C GLU A 191 24.67 12.69 6.43
N ALA A 192 24.18 11.92 5.45
CA ALA A 192 22.80 12.03 4.97
C ALA A 192 21.78 11.82 6.09
N TRP A 193 21.96 10.80 6.95
CA TRP A 193 21.08 10.60 8.10
C TRP A 193 21.19 11.75 9.09
N LYS A 194 22.41 12.19 9.44
CA LYS A 194 22.62 13.30 10.39
C LYS A 194 21.97 14.60 9.91
N ARG A 195 21.99 14.85 8.59
CA ARG A 195 21.42 16.04 7.94
C ARG A 195 19.89 16.14 8.04
N SER A 196 19.19 15.01 8.00
CA SER A 196 17.72 14.96 7.95
C SER A 196 17.06 14.33 9.19
N GLY A 197 17.87 13.74 10.08
CA GLY A 197 17.36 12.86 11.14
C GLY A 197 16.70 11.59 10.60
N GLY A 198 17.04 11.19 9.36
CA GLY A 198 16.45 10.04 8.67
C GLY A 198 15.13 10.32 7.96
N ARG A 199 14.58 11.55 7.99
CA ARG A 199 13.25 11.86 7.44
C ARG A 199 13.14 11.75 5.92
N ASP A 200 14.24 11.91 5.21
CA ASP A 200 14.37 11.72 3.76
C ASP A 200 14.80 10.29 3.38
N HIS A 201 14.94 9.38 4.35
CA HIS A 201 15.29 7.99 4.08
C HIS A 201 14.04 7.17 3.77
N VAL A 202 14.14 6.23 2.83
CA VAL A 202 13.05 5.36 2.40
C VAL A 202 13.36 3.92 2.83
N PHE A 203 12.54 3.36 3.70
CA PHE A 203 12.61 1.97 4.15
C PHE A 203 11.42 1.16 3.62
N VAL A 204 11.66 -0.09 3.23
CA VAL A 204 10.62 -1.03 2.77
C VAL A 204 10.25 -1.99 3.90
N LEU A 205 8.99 -1.95 4.32
CA LEU A 205 8.41 -2.74 5.42
C LEU A 205 7.09 -3.35 4.96
N THR A 206 7.14 -4.10 3.87
CA THR A 206 5.96 -4.74 3.26
C THR A 206 5.48 -5.94 4.08
N ASP A 207 6.39 -6.74 4.64
CA ASP A 207 6.01 -7.80 5.56
C ASP A 207 5.63 -7.24 6.94
N PRO A 208 4.50 -7.67 7.55
CA PRO A 208 4.06 -7.20 8.88
C PRO A 208 5.11 -7.34 10.00
N VAL A 209 6.03 -8.30 9.88
CA VAL A 209 7.11 -8.55 10.85
C VAL A 209 8.46 -7.99 10.43
N ALA A 210 8.58 -7.37 9.25
CA ALA A 210 9.80 -6.68 8.82
C ALA A 210 10.19 -5.55 9.81
N MET A 211 11.50 -5.39 10.02
CA MET A 211 12.10 -4.36 10.88
C MET A 211 11.57 -4.34 12.33
N TRP A 212 10.97 -5.43 12.80
CA TRP A 212 10.24 -5.51 14.07
C TRP A 212 10.99 -4.91 15.27
N HIS A 213 12.30 -5.11 15.36
CA HIS A 213 13.07 -4.76 16.56
C HIS A 213 13.48 -3.30 16.63
N VAL A 214 13.34 -2.57 15.52
CA VAL A 214 13.95 -1.25 15.30
C VAL A 214 12.94 -0.23 14.77
N LYS A 215 11.65 -0.58 14.71
CA LYS A 215 10.55 0.26 14.18
C LYS A 215 10.56 1.69 14.75
N ASP A 216 10.73 1.85 16.06
CA ASP A 216 10.76 3.16 16.72
C ASP A 216 11.91 4.05 16.23
N GLU A 217 13.07 3.46 15.93
CA GLU A 217 14.26 4.20 15.52
C GLU A 217 14.20 4.69 14.07
N ILE A 218 13.41 4.03 13.24
CA ILE A 218 13.23 4.36 11.82
C ILE A 218 11.88 5.05 11.54
N ALA A 219 11.00 5.16 12.54
CA ALA A 219 9.69 5.79 12.42
C ALA A 219 9.71 7.21 11.79
N PRO A 220 10.74 8.07 12.00
CA PRO A 220 10.80 9.37 11.34
C PRO A 220 10.95 9.32 9.81
N ALA A 221 11.44 8.21 9.26
CA ALA A 221 11.71 8.01 7.84
C ALA A 221 10.42 7.82 7.02
N ILE A 222 10.54 7.82 5.69
CA ILE A 222 9.49 7.42 4.76
C ILE A 222 9.41 5.89 4.77
N LEU A 223 8.27 5.34 5.18
CA LEU A 223 8.04 3.90 5.21
C LEU A 223 7.15 3.49 4.03
N LEU A 224 7.63 2.51 3.27
CA LEU A 224 6.84 1.81 2.25
C LEU A 224 6.22 0.58 2.90
N VAL A 225 4.91 0.58 3.09
CA VAL A 225 4.17 -0.48 3.82
C VAL A 225 2.98 -0.96 3.00
N VAL A 226 2.46 -2.14 3.28
CA VAL A 226 1.26 -2.65 2.59
C VAL A 226 -0.05 -2.21 3.24
N ASP A 227 -0.01 -1.84 4.52
CA ASP A 227 -1.13 -1.31 5.30
C ASP A 227 -0.64 -0.69 6.62
N PHE A 228 -1.52 0.05 7.32
CA PHE A 228 -1.25 0.60 8.65
C PHE A 228 -1.81 -0.27 9.81
N GLY A 229 -2.56 -1.33 9.53
CA GLY A 229 -3.22 -2.18 10.53
C GLY A 229 -2.30 -2.88 11.53
N GLY A 230 -1.07 -3.19 11.11
CA GLY A 230 -0.03 -3.74 11.99
C GLY A 230 0.53 -2.74 13.01
N TRP A 231 0.36 -1.44 12.78
CA TRP A 231 1.02 -0.36 13.50
C TRP A 231 0.18 0.22 14.64
N TYR A 232 -1.16 0.20 14.50
CA TYR A 232 -2.10 0.62 15.55
C TYR A 232 -2.16 -0.32 16.78
N ARG A 233 -1.45 -1.46 16.77
CA ARG A 233 -1.53 -2.46 17.87
C ARG A 233 -0.89 -2.01 19.19
N LEU A 234 0.07 -1.09 19.15
CA LEU A 234 0.71 -0.62 20.38
C LEU A 234 -0.32 0.04 21.32
N ASP A 235 -1.42 0.55 20.77
CA ASP A 235 -2.49 1.24 21.49
C ASP A 235 -3.34 0.31 22.39
N SER A 236 -3.58 -0.96 21.98
CA SER A 236 -4.47 -1.84 22.75
C SER A 236 -3.84 -2.43 24.02
N LYS A 237 -2.51 -2.49 24.13
CA LYS A 237 -1.83 -2.87 25.39
C LYS A 237 -1.69 -1.71 26.37
N ALA A 238 -1.76 -0.46 25.91
CA ALA A 238 -1.78 0.72 26.78
C ALA A 238 -3.14 0.92 27.47
N SER A 239 -4.22 0.35 26.91
CA SER A 239 -5.60 0.51 27.39
C SER A 239 -5.97 -0.26 28.69
N ASN A 240 -5.04 -1.02 29.28
CA ASN A 240 -5.29 -1.67 30.58
C ASN A 240 -5.10 -0.72 31.78
N ASP A 241 -4.62 0.51 31.55
CA ASP A 241 -4.59 1.54 32.59
C ASP A 241 -5.77 2.49 32.40
N SER A 242 -6.84 2.24 33.15
CA SER A 242 -8.12 2.96 33.12
C SER A 242 -8.06 4.40 33.63
N SER A 243 -6.84 4.94 33.81
CA SER A 243 -6.60 6.28 34.36
C SER A 243 -5.98 7.27 33.36
N SER A 244 -5.68 6.88 32.13
CA SER A 244 -5.09 7.80 31.15
C SER A 244 -5.98 8.03 29.93
N ASN A 245 -6.40 9.29 29.72
CA ASN A 245 -6.74 9.83 28.39
C ASN A 245 -5.47 9.87 27.51
N SER A 246 -4.76 8.75 27.39
CA SER A 246 -3.48 8.67 26.67
C SER A 246 -3.75 8.67 25.16
N MET A 247 -3.20 9.71 24.54
CA MET A 247 -3.16 9.99 23.12
C MET A 247 -2.84 8.73 22.29
N ILE A 248 -3.61 8.49 21.23
CA ILE A 248 -3.39 7.39 20.28
C ILE A 248 -1.98 7.53 19.70
N HIS A 249 -1.13 6.51 19.89
CA HIS A 249 0.23 6.50 19.36
C HIS A 249 0.20 6.09 17.89
N HIS A 250 -0.38 6.95 17.03
CA HIS A 250 -0.19 6.95 15.57
C HIS A 250 1.27 7.30 15.18
N THR A 251 2.26 7.06 16.04
CA THR A 251 3.59 7.68 15.96
C THR A 251 4.53 6.97 15.00
N GLN A 252 4.18 5.76 14.55
CA GLN A 252 5.07 4.96 13.73
C GLN A 252 4.77 5.04 12.22
N VAL A 253 3.49 5.22 11.83
CA VAL A 253 3.07 5.41 10.44
C VAL A 253 2.12 6.60 10.29
N SER A 254 2.15 7.25 9.12
CA SER A 254 1.33 8.42 8.80
C SER A 254 1.11 8.57 7.30
N LEU A 255 -0.15 8.83 6.90
CA LEU A 255 -0.51 9.19 5.52
C LEU A 255 0.25 10.41 4.99
N LEU A 256 0.80 11.26 5.87
CA LEU A 256 1.54 12.46 5.47
C LEU A 256 2.90 12.15 4.85
N LYS A 257 3.57 11.10 5.31
CA LYS A 257 4.94 10.75 4.88
C LYS A 257 5.06 9.36 4.26
N ASP A 258 4.27 8.42 4.74
CA ASP A 258 4.39 7.02 4.36
C ASP A 258 3.58 6.73 3.09
N VAL A 259 3.98 5.66 2.42
CA VAL A 259 3.39 5.26 1.15
C VAL A 259 2.90 3.83 1.29
N ILE A 260 1.61 3.65 1.04
CA ILE A 260 1.03 2.31 0.90
C ILE A 260 1.41 1.79 -0.48
N VAL A 261 2.05 0.63 -0.51
CA VAL A 261 2.48 -0.06 -1.73
C VAL A 261 1.66 -1.34 -1.89
N PRO A 262 1.35 -1.75 -3.13
CA PRO A 262 0.56 -2.96 -3.34
C PRO A 262 1.35 -4.21 -2.95
N TYR A 263 0.64 -5.27 -2.58
CA TYR A 263 1.23 -6.60 -2.51
C TYR A 263 1.59 -7.07 -3.93
N THR A 264 2.63 -7.88 -4.05
CA THR A 264 2.90 -8.60 -5.30
C THR A 264 1.81 -9.65 -5.50
N HIS A 265 1.05 -9.53 -6.59
CA HIS A 265 0.04 -10.51 -6.96
C HIS A 265 0.67 -11.89 -7.20
N LEU A 266 -0.04 -12.93 -6.81
CA LEU A 266 0.41 -14.33 -6.91
C LEU A 266 -0.24 -15.04 -8.10
N LEU A 267 -1.34 -14.49 -8.63
CA LEU A 267 -2.03 -14.99 -9.81
C LEU A 267 -1.51 -14.31 -11.09
N PRO A 268 -1.46 -15.04 -12.22
CA PRO A 268 -1.07 -14.45 -13.49
C PRO A 268 -2.15 -13.48 -13.99
N ARG A 269 -1.70 -12.39 -14.62
CA ARG A 269 -2.58 -11.42 -15.29
C ARG A 269 -3.45 -12.09 -16.34
N MET A 270 -4.73 -11.77 -16.35
CA MET A 270 -5.68 -12.11 -17.40
C MET A 270 -5.88 -10.90 -18.31
N ASP A 271 -5.63 -11.09 -19.59
CA ASP A 271 -5.96 -10.12 -20.63
C ASP A 271 -7.48 -9.98 -20.80
N ILE A 272 -7.96 -8.76 -21.07
CA ILE A 272 -9.39 -8.48 -21.21
C ILE A 272 -10.03 -9.24 -22.37
N SER A 273 -9.30 -9.54 -23.44
CA SER A 273 -9.79 -10.39 -24.55
C SER A 273 -10.12 -11.82 -24.12
N LYS A 274 -9.58 -12.28 -22.99
CA LYS A 274 -9.87 -13.59 -22.42
C LYS A 274 -11.03 -13.56 -21.41
N ASN A 275 -11.57 -12.38 -21.09
CA ASN A 275 -12.74 -12.27 -20.23
C ASN A 275 -13.94 -12.96 -20.89
N ARG A 276 -14.69 -13.72 -20.09
CA ARG A 276 -15.89 -14.45 -20.53
C ARG A 276 -17.04 -14.13 -19.59
N LYS A 277 -18.25 -14.51 -20.00
CA LYS A 277 -19.42 -14.50 -19.14
C LYS A 277 -19.14 -15.31 -17.87
N ARG A 278 -19.59 -14.81 -16.73
CA ARG A 278 -19.33 -15.39 -15.41
C ARG A 278 -20.64 -15.84 -14.79
N ASP A 279 -20.66 -17.05 -14.23
CA ASP A 279 -21.88 -17.69 -13.73
C ASP A 279 -21.98 -17.59 -12.20
N THR A 280 -20.88 -17.27 -11.51
CA THR A 280 -20.87 -17.04 -10.06
C THR A 280 -20.99 -15.55 -9.79
N LEU A 281 -21.87 -15.15 -8.87
CA LEU A 281 -22.04 -13.76 -8.48
C LEU A 281 -20.86 -13.27 -7.63
N LEU A 282 -20.58 -13.95 -6.53
CA LEU A 282 -19.60 -13.50 -5.53
C LEU A 282 -18.66 -14.63 -5.13
N TYR A 283 -17.37 -14.33 -5.10
CA TYR A 283 -16.33 -15.29 -4.72
C TYR A 283 -15.48 -14.78 -3.56
N PHE A 284 -15.23 -15.67 -2.60
CA PHE A 284 -14.24 -15.50 -1.54
C PHE A 284 -13.52 -16.82 -1.31
N LYS A 285 -12.19 -16.76 -1.24
CA LYS A 285 -11.39 -17.88 -0.74
C LYS A 285 -10.30 -17.38 0.21
N GLY A 286 -10.32 -17.87 1.44
CA GLY A 286 -9.44 -17.43 2.51
C GLY A 286 -9.87 -17.97 3.87
N ALA A 287 -8.97 -17.91 4.85
CA ALA A 287 -9.29 -18.42 6.18
C ALA A 287 -10.49 -17.69 6.80
N LYS A 288 -11.45 -18.48 7.32
CA LYS A 288 -12.67 -18.01 7.97
C LYS A 288 -12.34 -17.21 9.23
N HIS A 289 -11.57 -17.82 10.11
CA HIS A 289 -11.23 -17.27 11.43
C HIS A 289 -10.01 -16.35 11.34
N ARG A 290 -10.21 -15.09 11.74
CA ARG A 290 -9.17 -14.05 11.75
C ARG A 290 -9.35 -13.13 12.95
N HIS A 291 -8.25 -12.53 13.38
CA HIS A 291 -8.25 -11.65 14.53
C HIS A 291 -8.59 -10.20 14.13
N ARG A 292 -8.97 -9.38 15.11
CA ARG A 292 -9.23 -7.94 14.96
C ARG A 292 -10.28 -7.61 13.89
N GLY A 293 -9.94 -6.84 12.86
CA GLY A 293 -10.83 -6.48 11.76
C GLY A 293 -11.39 -7.72 11.03
N GLY A 294 -10.68 -8.86 11.13
CA GLY A 294 -11.09 -10.13 10.55
C GLY A 294 -12.35 -10.76 11.14
N LEU A 295 -12.86 -10.28 12.27
CA LEU A 295 -14.13 -10.75 12.85
C LEU A 295 -15.32 -10.55 11.89
N VAL A 296 -15.23 -9.57 10.98
CA VAL A 296 -16.23 -9.39 9.92
C VAL A 296 -16.34 -10.61 9.02
N ARG A 297 -15.25 -11.37 8.82
CA ARG A 297 -15.22 -12.54 7.93
C ARG A 297 -16.08 -13.66 8.45
N GLU A 298 -16.06 -13.93 9.75
CA GLU A 298 -16.88 -14.96 10.37
C GLU A 298 -18.36 -14.65 10.18
N LYS A 299 -18.76 -13.40 10.44
CA LYS A 299 -20.16 -12.96 10.27
C LYS A 299 -20.60 -12.99 8.81
N LEU A 300 -19.76 -12.53 7.87
CA LEU A 300 -20.04 -12.63 6.44
C LEU A 300 -20.12 -14.09 5.99
N TRP A 301 -19.31 -14.97 6.56
CA TRP A 301 -19.38 -16.41 6.28
C TRP A 301 -20.75 -16.97 6.61
N ASP A 302 -21.25 -16.69 7.80
CA ASP A 302 -22.54 -17.21 8.28
C ASP A 302 -23.71 -16.69 7.42
N LEU A 303 -23.59 -15.47 6.88
CA LEU A 303 -24.58 -14.87 5.98
C LEU A 303 -24.51 -15.39 4.54
N LEU A 304 -23.33 -15.77 4.04
CA LEU A 304 -23.09 -15.99 2.61
C LEU A 304 -22.90 -17.46 2.22
N ILE A 305 -22.58 -18.36 3.15
CA ILE A 305 -22.19 -19.76 2.83
C ILE A 305 -23.27 -20.56 2.09
N ASN A 306 -24.54 -20.24 2.30
CA ASN A 306 -25.67 -20.93 1.67
C ASN A 306 -26.35 -20.09 0.58
N GLU A 307 -25.78 -18.94 0.21
CA GLU A 307 -26.38 -18.03 -0.77
C GLU A 307 -26.18 -18.56 -2.20
N PRO A 308 -27.25 -18.72 -3.00
CA PRO A 308 -27.13 -19.16 -4.39
C PRO A 308 -26.27 -18.22 -5.23
N GLY A 309 -25.28 -18.80 -5.93
CA GLY A 309 -24.33 -18.05 -6.75
C GLY A 309 -23.20 -17.40 -5.96
N VAL A 310 -23.06 -17.69 -4.67
CA VAL A 310 -21.93 -17.25 -3.85
C VAL A 310 -21.04 -18.45 -3.52
N ILE A 311 -19.72 -18.27 -3.65
CA ILE A 311 -18.71 -19.23 -3.24
C ILE A 311 -17.89 -18.57 -2.14
N ILE A 312 -17.93 -19.14 -0.94
CA ILE A 312 -17.12 -18.72 0.20
C ILE A 312 -16.48 -19.96 0.83
N GLU A 313 -15.15 -20.06 0.69
CA GLU A 313 -14.40 -21.28 1.05
C GLU A 313 -13.07 -20.97 1.74
N GLU A 314 -12.55 -21.94 2.48
CA GLU A 314 -11.22 -21.80 3.06
C GLU A 314 -10.16 -21.88 1.96
N GLY A 315 -9.12 -21.07 2.10
CA GLY A 315 -8.04 -20.94 1.14
C GLY A 315 -6.71 -21.38 1.73
N PHE A 316 -5.91 -22.06 0.90
CA PHE A 316 -4.58 -22.52 1.26
C PHE A 316 -3.54 -21.89 0.32
N PRO A 317 -2.44 -21.34 0.85
CA PRO A 317 -1.38 -20.72 0.05
C PRO A 317 -0.45 -21.76 -0.60
N ASN A 318 -0.99 -22.73 -1.32
CA ASN A 318 -0.25 -23.77 -2.05
C ASN A 318 -0.66 -23.84 -3.53
N ALA A 319 -0.05 -24.72 -4.33
CA ALA A 319 -0.31 -24.84 -5.77
C ALA A 319 -1.80 -25.13 -6.07
N THR A 320 -2.43 -26.03 -5.33
CA THR A 320 -3.86 -26.34 -5.47
C THR A 320 -4.74 -25.13 -5.17
N GLY A 321 -4.45 -24.42 -4.07
CA GLY A 321 -5.19 -23.22 -3.71
C GLY A 321 -5.02 -22.07 -4.71
N LYS A 322 -3.83 -21.96 -5.32
CA LYS A 322 -3.58 -21.03 -6.43
C LYS A 322 -4.48 -21.35 -7.63
N GLU A 323 -4.51 -22.59 -8.08
CA GLU A 323 -5.35 -22.99 -9.22
C GLU A 323 -6.85 -22.81 -8.94
N GLN A 324 -7.29 -23.18 -7.73
CA GLN A 324 -8.66 -22.93 -7.29
C GLN A 324 -9.02 -21.44 -7.28
N SER A 325 -8.08 -20.58 -6.86
CA SER A 325 -8.27 -19.12 -6.86
C SER A 325 -8.32 -18.56 -8.28
N ILE A 326 -7.46 -19.02 -9.18
CA ILE A 326 -7.50 -18.65 -10.61
C ILE A 326 -8.86 -18.97 -11.21
N LYS A 327 -9.32 -20.22 -11.03
CA LYS A 327 -10.61 -20.66 -11.55
C LYS A 327 -11.75 -19.83 -10.94
N GLY A 328 -11.82 -19.77 -9.62
CA GLY A 328 -12.90 -19.11 -8.90
C GLY A 328 -13.00 -17.61 -9.20
N MET A 329 -11.89 -16.88 -9.18
CA MET A 329 -11.90 -15.44 -9.49
C MET A 329 -12.27 -15.17 -10.96
N ARG A 330 -11.80 -16.00 -11.90
CA ARG A 330 -12.07 -15.79 -13.34
C ARG A 330 -13.47 -16.21 -13.77
N THR A 331 -14.19 -17.00 -12.97
CA THR A 331 -15.59 -17.40 -13.23
C THR A 331 -16.61 -16.65 -12.38
N SER A 332 -16.20 -15.63 -11.63
CA SER A 332 -17.07 -14.89 -10.71
C SER A 332 -17.15 -13.40 -11.03
N GLU A 333 -18.34 -12.81 -10.99
CA GLU A 333 -18.56 -11.40 -11.29
C GLU A 333 -17.78 -10.50 -10.31
N PHE A 334 -17.92 -10.79 -9.02
CA PHE A 334 -17.36 -10.04 -7.91
C PHE A 334 -16.45 -10.90 -7.01
N CYS A 335 -15.43 -10.27 -6.43
CA CYS A 335 -14.51 -10.89 -5.48
C CYS A 335 -14.56 -10.16 -4.14
N LEU A 336 -15.02 -10.84 -3.10
CA LEU A 336 -15.17 -10.26 -1.77
C LEU A 336 -13.80 -9.97 -1.15
N HIS A 337 -13.63 -8.75 -0.64
CA HIS A 337 -12.43 -8.31 0.06
C HIS A 337 -12.79 -7.71 1.42
N PRO A 338 -13.12 -8.55 2.41
CA PRO A 338 -13.32 -8.11 3.77
C PRO A 338 -11.98 -7.94 4.50
N ALA A 339 -11.92 -6.96 5.39
CA ALA A 339 -10.78 -6.78 6.29
C ALA A 339 -10.40 -8.11 7.00
N GLY A 340 -9.10 -8.30 7.24
CA GLY A 340 -8.54 -9.45 7.94
C GLY A 340 -7.82 -9.03 9.22
N ASP A 341 -6.70 -9.71 9.52
CA ASP A 341 -5.78 -9.26 10.58
C ASP A 341 -5.20 -7.86 10.29
N THR A 342 -5.21 -7.48 9.00
CA THR A 342 -4.88 -6.18 8.41
C THR A 342 -6.01 -5.71 7.48
N PRO A 343 -6.13 -4.39 7.21
CA PRO A 343 -7.17 -3.82 6.34
C PRO A 343 -7.18 -4.34 4.90
N THR A 344 -6.02 -4.69 4.34
CA THR A 344 -5.87 -5.20 2.96
C THR A 344 -5.09 -6.52 2.90
N SER A 345 -5.10 -7.18 1.75
CA SER A 345 -4.31 -8.40 1.49
C SER A 345 -4.02 -8.59 0.00
N CYS A 346 -3.06 -9.46 -0.34
CA CYS A 346 -2.73 -9.86 -1.72
C CYS A 346 -3.96 -10.21 -2.59
N ARG A 347 -5.04 -10.74 -1.98
CA ARG A 347 -6.29 -11.09 -2.68
C ARG A 347 -6.89 -9.94 -3.49
N LEU A 348 -6.76 -8.69 -3.03
CA LEU A 348 -7.25 -7.53 -3.77
C LEU A 348 -6.56 -7.44 -5.13
N PHE A 349 -5.24 -7.57 -5.15
CA PHE A 349 -4.43 -7.47 -6.36
C PHE A 349 -4.60 -8.71 -7.24
N ASP A 350 -4.77 -9.90 -6.66
CA ASP A 350 -5.12 -11.11 -7.41
C ASP A 350 -6.48 -11.00 -8.13
N ALA A 351 -7.47 -10.37 -7.49
CA ALA A 351 -8.77 -10.09 -8.09
C ALA A 351 -8.65 -9.11 -9.26
N ILE A 352 -7.85 -8.03 -9.09
CA ILE A 352 -7.52 -7.07 -10.14
C ILE A 352 -6.87 -7.76 -11.36
N GLN A 353 -5.88 -8.62 -11.11
CA GLN A 353 -5.22 -9.38 -12.18
C GLN A 353 -6.12 -10.42 -12.84
N SER A 354 -7.23 -10.80 -12.19
CA SER A 354 -8.21 -11.76 -12.71
C SER A 354 -9.47 -11.12 -13.29
N LEU A 355 -9.51 -9.78 -13.39
CA LEU A 355 -10.69 -8.99 -13.81
C LEU A 355 -11.96 -9.30 -13.01
N CYS A 356 -11.80 -9.72 -11.75
CA CYS A 356 -12.89 -9.99 -10.82
C CYS A 356 -13.14 -8.74 -9.99
N ILE A 357 -14.34 -8.16 -10.06
CA ILE A 357 -14.65 -6.84 -9.48
C ILE A 357 -14.48 -6.90 -7.96
N PRO A 358 -13.49 -6.20 -7.37
CA PRO A 358 -13.29 -6.23 -5.92
C PRO A 358 -14.48 -5.61 -5.21
N VAL A 359 -14.99 -6.30 -4.19
CA VAL A 359 -16.01 -5.80 -3.26
C VAL A 359 -15.32 -5.58 -1.93
N ILE A 360 -14.86 -4.35 -1.71
CA ILE A 360 -14.07 -3.96 -0.55
C ILE A 360 -15.04 -3.67 0.60
N VAL A 361 -15.03 -4.56 1.60
CA VAL A 361 -15.82 -4.42 2.83
C VAL A 361 -14.90 -3.95 3.95
N SER A 362 -14.79 -2.62 4.09
CA SER A 362 -13.95 -1.97 5.09
C SER A 362 -14.37 -0.52 5.28
N ASP A 363 -14.31 -0.03 6.52
CA ASP A 363 -14.63 1.36 6.88
C ASP A 363 -13.37 2.26 6.95
N ASN A 364 -12.17 1.66 6.88
CA ASN A 364 -10.90 2.34 7.16
C ASN A 364 -9.73 1.79 6.34
N ILE A 365 -10.01 1.18 5.19
CA ILE A 365 -8.95 0.76 4.27
C ILE A 365 -8.33 1.99 3.60
N GLU A 366 -7.02 1.99 3.53
CA GLU A 366 -6.23 2.92 2.73
C GLU A 366 -5.57 2.10 1.61
N LEU A 367 -5.60 2.62 0.39
CA LEU A 367 -5.18 1.88 -0.81
C LEU A 367 -3.90 2.45 -1.43
N PRO A 368 -3.10 1.60 -2.11
CA PRO A 368 -1.92 2.09 -2.82
C PRO A 368 -2.29 3.12 -3.89
N PHE A 369 -1.49 4.17 -3.98
CA PHE A 369 -1.58 5.19 -5.05
C PHE A 369 -2.91 5.96 -5.11
N GLU A 370 -3.66 6.06 -3.99
CA GLU A 370 -4.81 6.98 -3.89
C GLU A 370 -4.44 8.41 -4.34
N GLY A 371 -5.34 9.06 -5.07
CA GLY A 371 -5.08 10.35 -5.73
C GLY A 371 -4.30 10.27 -7.05
N MET A 372 -3.75 9.10 -7.39
CA MET A 372 -3.31 8.77 -8.76
C MET A 372 -4.29 7.80 -9.43
N LEU A 373 -4.87 6.90 -8.63
CA LEU A 373 -5.90 5.96 -9.04
C LEU A 373 -7.18 6.23 -8.27
N ASP A 374 -8.31 6.19 -8.97
CA ASP A 374 -9.64 6.15 -8.36
C ASP A 374 -10.12 4.70 -8.33
N TYR A 375 -10.10 4.07 -7.16
CA TYR A 375 -10.55 2.69 -7.00
C TYR A 375 -12.06 2.53 -7.20
N SER A 376 -12.85 3.60 -7.06
CA SER A 376 -14.30 3.55 -7.27
C SER A 376 -14.67 3.30 -8.74
N GLU A 377 -13.73 3.56 -9.66
CA GLU A 377 -13.88 3.30 -11.09
C GLU A 377 -13.74 1.83 -11.47
N PHE A 378 -13.25 0.96 -10.57
CA PHE A 378 -13.05 -0.48 -10.84
C PHE A 378 -13.33 -1.41 -9.66
N SER A 379 -13.82 -0.88 -8.54
CA SER A 379 -14.14 -1.63 -7.31
C SER A 379 -15.45 -1.12 -6.70
N VAL A 380 -16.10 -1.99 -5.92
CA VAL A 380 -17.29 -1.65 -5.13
C VAL A 380 -16.88 -1.50 -3.67
N PHE A 381 -17.17 -0.35 -3.06
CA PHE A 381 -16.94 -0.10 -1.63
C PHE A 381 -18.22 -0.31 -0.85
N VAL A 382 -18.14 -1.07 0.24
CA VAL A 382 -19.28 -1.40 1.08
C VAL A 382 -18.92 -1.20 2.55
N ALA A 383 -19.75 -0.43 3.25
CA ALA A 383 -19.63 -0.27 4.70
C ALA A 383 -19.83 -1.61 5.41
N VAL A 384 -19.06 -1.87 6.46
CA VAL A 384 -19.17 -3.12 7.23
C VAL A 384 -20.58 -3.32 7.77
N SER A 385 -21.22 -2.25 8.24
CA SER A 385 -22.58 -2.27 8.78
C SER A 385 -23.62 -2.74 7.76
N ASP A 386 -23.52 -2.29 6.50
CA ASP A 386 -24.42 -2.71 5.43
C ASP A 386 -24.14 -4.14 4.96
N ALA A 387 -22.87 -4.52 4.81
CA ALA A 387 -22.49 -5.87 4.39
C ALA A 387 -22.99 -6.96 5.36
N LEU A 388 -23.13 -6.60 6.65
CA LEU A 388 -23.61 -7.50 7.70
C LEU A 388 -25.13 -7.53 7.86
N ARG A 389 -25.88 -6.77 7.07
CA ARG A 389 -27.34 -6.89 7.03
C ARG A 389 -27.74 -8.11 6.19
N PRO A 390 -28.62 -9.00 6.70
CA PRO A 390 -29.07 -10.18 5.96
C PRO A 390 -29.57 -9.82 4.55
N ASN A 391 -29.14 -10.58 3.55
CA ASN A 391 -29.47 -10.42 2.12
C ASN A 391 -29.09 -9.08 1.45
N TRP A 392 -28.59 -8.09 2.20
CA TRP A 392 -28.31 -6.77 1.66
C TRP A 392 -27.16 -6.82 0.66
N LEU A 393 -26.04 -7.45 1.01
CA LEU A 393 -24.86 -7.49 0.14
C LEU A 393 -25.16 -8.18 -1.20
N VAL A 394 -25.80 -9.34 -1.16
CA VAL A 394 -26.19 -10.08 -2.38
C VAL A 394 -27.16 -9.28 -3.23
N GLY A 395 -28.17 -8.66 -2.60
CA GLY A 395 -29.13 -7.79 -3.31
C GLY A 395 -28.45 -6.58 -3.95
N HIS A 396 -27.52 -5.95 -3.23
CA HIS A 396 -26.74 -4.82 -3.73
C HIS A 396 -25.89 -5.22 -4.94
N LEU A 397 -25.17 -6.34 -4.88
CA LEU A 397 -24.35 -6.81 -6.01
C LEU A 397 -25.20 -7.22 -7.22
N LYS A 398 -26.39 -7.80 -7.02
CA LYS A 398 -27.34 -8.12 -8.09
C LYS A 398 -27.93 -6.88 -8.77
N SER A 399 -27.88 -5.70 -8.14
CA SER A 399 -28.39 -4.46 -8.71
C SER A 399 -27.49 -3.86 -9.80
N TYR A 400 -26.23 -4.30 -9.89
CA TYR A 400 -25.30 -3.85 -10.92
C TYR A 400 -25.64 -4.50 -12.27
N SER A 401 -25.89 -3.65 -13.26
CA SER A 401 -26.10 -4.05 -14.66
C SER A 401 -24.83 -4.65 -15.29
N ASP A 402 -25.00 -5.39 -16.38
CA ASP A 402 -23.88 -5.95 -17.14
C ASP A 402 -22.97 -4.83 -17.68
N GLU A 403 -23.54 -3.71 -18.12
CA GLU A 403 -22.80 -2.54 -18.61
C GLU A 403 -21.92 -1.91 -17.52
N GLN A 404 -22.41 -1.83 -16.27
CA GLN A 404 -21.61 -1.34 -15.15
C GLN A 404 -20.44 -2.29 -14.83
N LYS A 405 -20.71 -3.60 -14.83
CA LYS A 405 -19.69 -4.62 -14.56
C LYS A 405 -18.62 -4.66 -15.65
N ASP A 406 -19.01 -4.48 -16.91
CA ASP A 406 -18.07 -4.40 -18.03
C ASP A 406 -17.21 -3.14 -17.96
N ARG A 407 -17.80 -1.98 -17.62
CA ARG A 407 -17.03 -0.75 -17.38
C ARG A 407 -16.00 -0.93 -16.26
N PHE A 408 -16.37 -1.57 -15.15
CA PHE A 408 -15.41 -1.88 -14.08
C PHE A 408 -14.25 -2.73 -14.59
N ARG A 409 -14.50 -3.75 -15.41
CA ARG A 409 -13.44 -4.62 -15.96
C ARG A 409 -12.55 -3.91 -16.96
N GLU A 410 -13.10 -3.05 -17.82
CA GLU A 410 -12.33 -2.22 -18.74
C GLU A 410 -11.38 -1.28 -17.99
N ASN A 411 -11.90 -0.58 -16.99
CA ASN A 411 -11.10 0.28 -16.12
C ASN A 411 -10.02 -0.53 -15.37
N MET A 412 -10.38 -1.70 -14.86
CA MET A 412 -9.46 -2.60 -14.17
C MET A 412 -8.32 -3.07 -15.10
N ALA A 413 -8.63 -3.44 -16.34
CA ALA A 413 -7.64 -3.88 -17.32
C ALA A 413 -6.62 -2.77 -17.66
N ARG A 414 -7.04 -1.50 -17.64
CA ARG A 414 -6.16 -0.34 -17.82
C ARG A 414 -5.19 -0.17 -16.65
N VAL A 415 -5.62 -0.47 -15.42
CA VAL A 415 -4.78 -0.27 -14.21
C VAL A 415 -3.98 -1.52 -13.80
N GLN A 416 -4.25 -2.70 -14.36
CA GLN A 416 -3.48 -3.92 -14.08
C GLN A 416 -1.94 -3.75 -14.12
N PRO A 417 -1.35 -3.05 -15.12
CA PRO A 417 0.10 -2.82 -15.18
C PRO A 417 0.66 -2.05 -13.97
N VAL A 418 -0.14 -1.17 -13.36
CA VAL A 418 0.26 -0.33 -12.22
C VAL A 418 0.61 -1.17 -10.98
N PHE A 419 0.11 -2.39 -10.89
CA PHE A 419 0.32 -3.30 -9.76
C PHE A 419 1.34 -4.42 -10.06
N GLN A 420 2.05 -4.35 -11.19
CA GLN A 420 3.00 -5.40 -11.60
C GLN A 420 4.42 -5.11 -11.10
N TYR A 421 4.89 -5.95 -10.17
CA TYR A 421 6.29 -6.02 -9.74
C TYR A 421 7.06 -6.99 -10.65
N ASP A 422 7.35 -6.57 -11.86
CA ASP A 422 8.19 -7.33 -12.80
C ASP A 422 8.81 -6.37 -13.82
N ASN A 423 10.08 -6.59 -14.14
CA ASN A 423 10.79 -5.89 -15.20
C ASN A 423 11.24 -6.81 -16.35
N GLY A 424 11.00 -8.13 -16.26
CA GLY A 424 11.37 -9.11 -17.28
C GLY A 424 12.87 -9.45 -17.32
N TYR A 425 13.68 -8.93 -16.38
CA TYR A 425 15.12 -9.19 -16.32
C TYR A 425 15.43 -10.29 -15.31
N THR A 426 16.31 -11.21 -15.70
CA THR A 426 16.81 -12.26 -14.80
C THR A 426 17.48 -11.65 -13.58
N GLY A 427 17.02 -12.06 -12.40
CA GLY A 427 17.54 -11.55 -11.14
C GLY A 427 17.09 -10.11 -10.79
N GLY A 428 16.07 -9.59 -11.49
CA GLY A 428 15.32 -8.40 -11.12
C GLY A 428 16.07 -7.09 -11.26
N VAL A 429 17.31 -7.09 -11.75
CA VAL A 429 18.08 -5.87 -12.04
C VAL A 429 17.83 -5.45 -13.48
N GLY A 430 17.07 -4.36 -13.64
CA GLY A 430 16.68 -3.84 -14.94
C GLY A 430 15.66 -2.71 -14.82
N PRO A 431 15.51 -1.89 -15.88
CA PRO A 431 14.58 -0.78 -15.88
C PRO A 431 13.14 -1.26 -15.66
N THR A 432 12.41 -0.56 -14.79
CA THR A 432 10.98 -0.83 -14.62
C THR A 432 10.15 -0.34 -15.83
N SER A 433 8.98 -0.94 -16.01
CA SER A 433 7.99 -0.46 -17.00
C SER A 433 7.55 0.98 -16.66
N PRO A 434 7.32 1.86 -17.66
CA PRO A 434 6.84 3.23 -17.43
C PRO A 434 5.62 3.29 -16.49
N ASP A 435 4.68 2.38 -16.69
CA ASP A 435 3.45 2.24 -15.91
C ASP A 435 3.57 1.20 -14.79
N GLY A 436 4.76 0.64 -14.56
CA GLY A 436 5.01 -0.35 -13.53
C GLY A 436 4.87 0.20 -12.12
N VAL A 437 4.74 -0.72 -11.17
CA VAL A 437 4.54 -0.38 -9.75
C VAL A 437 5.69 0.41 -9.15
N VAL A 438 6.95 0.11 -9.50
CA VAL A 438 8.12 0.80 -8.95
C VAL A 438 8.10 2.28 -9.31
N ASN A 439 7.71 2.62 -10.54
CA ASN A 439 7.54 4.00 -10.95
C ASN A 439 6.42 4.71 -10.17
N HIS A 440 5.29 4.03 -9.93
CA HIS A 440 4.20 4.60 -9.14
C HIS A 440 4.59 4.80 -7.67
N ILE A 441 5.38 3.88 -7.09
CA ILE A 441 5.98 4.05 -5.75
C ILE A 441 6.81 5.34 -5.72
N TRP A 442 7.72 5.52 -6.67
CA TRP A 442 8.58 6.70 -6.70
C TRP A 442 7.82 8.00 -6.96
N LYS A 443 6.84 8.00 -7.86
CA LYS A 443 5.91 9.13 -8.03
C LYS A 443 5.20 9.45 -6.71
N LYS A 444 4.80 8.43 -5.95
CA LYS A 444 4.05 8.62 -4.70
C LYS A 444 4.95 9.14 -3.58
N VAL A 445 6.19 8.66 -3.50
CA VAL A 445 7.23 9.21 -2.61
C VAL A 445 7.52 10.67 -2.97
N HIS A 446 7.66 10.99 -4.26
CA HIS A 446 7.89 12.36 -4.73
C HIS A 446 6.77 13.32 -4.31
N GLN A 447 5.50 12.89 -4.36
CA GLN A 447 4.36 13.66 -3.86
C GLN A 447 4.42 13.97 -2.35
N LYS A 448 5.22 13.23 -1.56
CA LYS A 448 5.39 13.48 -0.12
C LYS A 448 6.53 14.46 0.20
N LEU A 449 7.41 14.76 -0.75
CA LEU A 449 8.65 15.52 -0.49
C LEU A 449 8.43 16.88 0.16
N PRO A 450 7.47 17.73 -0.27
CA PRO A 450 7.29 19.03 0.36
C PRO A 450 7.03 18.93 1.87
N VAL A 451 6.21 17.95 2.30
CA VAL A 451 5.91 17.73 3.73
C VAL A 451 7.15 17.22 4.48
N ILE A 452 7.95 16.36 3.85
CA ILE A 452 9.20 15.85 4.41
C ILE A 452 10.23 16.98 4.58
N GLU A 453 10.42 17.82 3.58
CA GLU A 453 11.34 18.97 3.60
C GLU A 453 10.97 19.97 4.68
N GLU A 454 9.68 20.27 4.83
CA GLU A 454 9.20 21.10 5.92
C GLU A 454 9.47 20.46 7.29
N ALA A 455 9.28 19.14 7.42
CA ALA A 455 9.55 18.42 8.66
C ALA A 455 11.06 18.44 9.03
N ILE A 456 11.94 18.28 8.04
CA ILE A 456 13.39 18.43 8.21
C ILE A 456 13.74 19.85 8.66
N THR A 457 13.19 20.85 7.99
CA THR A 457 13.42 22.27 8.32
C THR A 457 12.90 22.63 9.71
N ARG A 458 11.75 22.07 10.13
CA ARG A 458 11.21 22.20 11.49
C ARG A 458 12.17 21.59 12.52
N GLU A 459 12.70 20.40 12.28
CA GLU A 459 13.62 19.74 13.21
C GLU A 459 14.94 20.52 13.35
N ARG A 460 15.49 21.06 12.26
CA ARG A 460 16.74 21.85 12.29
C ARG A 460 16.67 23.11 13.16
N ARG A 461 15.48 23.69 13.34
CA ARG A 461 15.26 24.88 14.18
C ARG A 461 15.20 24.56 15.67
N LYS A 462 15.14 23.28 16.04
CA LYS A 462 14.96 22.85 17.42
C LYS A 462 16.28 22.97 18.19
N PRO A 463 16.31 23.69 19.33
CA PRO A 463 17.50 23.75 20.16
C PRO A 463 17.89 22.37 20.70
N MET A 464 19.19 22.16 20.90
CA MET A 464 19.73 20.91 21.44
C MET A 464 19.10 20.58 22.80
N GLY A 465 18.70 19.33 23.00
CA GLY A 465 18.11 18.85 24.26
C GLY A 465 16.61 19.15 24.46
N VAL A 466 15.99 19.94 23.59
CA VAL A 466 14.55 20.16 23.63
C VAL A 466 13.84 18.92 23.07
N SER A 467 12.77 18.47 23.72
CA SER A 467 11.84 17.48 23.16
C SER A 467 10.55 18.18 22.78
N VAL A 468 10.11 18.02 21.53
CA VAL A 468 8.80 18.52 21.08
C VAL A 468 7.86 17.33 21.08
N PRO A 469 6.74 17.38 21.82
CA PRO A 469 5.76 16.30 21.78
C PRO A 469 5.29 16.06 20.35
N ALA A 470 5.21 14.79 19.94
CA ALA A 470 4.57 14.42 18.68
C ALA A 470 3.12 14.91 18.71
N ARG A 471 2.69 15.61 17.65
CA ARG A 471 1.31 16.07 17.50
C ARG A 471 0.64 15.21 16.45
N CYS A 472 -0.55 14.71 16.75
CA CYS A 472 -1.41 14.13 15.73
C CYS A 472 -1.87 15.25 14.79
N TYR A 473 -1.67 15.04 13.49
CA TYR A 473 -2.28 15.88 12.46
C TYR A 473 -3.51 15.13 11.95
N CYS A 474 -4.69 15.65 12.24
CA CYS A 474 -5.91 15.25 11.55
C CYS A 474 -5.90 15.94 10.18
N ILE A 475 -6.07 15.18 9.11
CA ILE A 475 -6.30 15.70 7.76
C ILE A 475 -7.80 15.81 7.55
#